data_AF-A0A1M7FQW3-F1
#
_entry.id   AF-A0A1M7FQW3-F1
#
_cell.length_a   1.000
_cell.length_b   1.000
_cell.length_c   1.000
_cell.angle_alpha   90.00
_cell.angle_beta   90.00
_cell.angle_gamma   90.00
#
_symmetry.space_group_name_H-M   'P 1'
#
loop_
_entity.id
_entity.type
_entity.pdbx_description
1 polymer ?
#
loop_
_entity_poly.entity_id
_entity_poly.type
_entity_poly.pdbx_seq_one_letter_code
_entity_poly.pdbx_strand_id
1 'polypeptide(L)'
;MMNRAIPASAQSGAGLIEVLVAVLVLSIAFLGIAALQAMSLSTNNSAMARSMVTVASYSILDAMRADLSNAANHGYDGAVTANACAAPAGASALASAQLVQWCGELGQTLGASANTTGTILCNAAAGTTTAYCIITVQFDDSRAGVGGTNKQKIVTQAML
;
A
#
# COMPACT_ATOMS: atom_id res chain seq x y z
N MET A 1 -60.51 -42.96 15.15
CA MET A 1 -59.34 -42.07 14.91
C MET A 1 -58.72 -42.50 13.59
N MET A 2 -58.80 -41.68 12.53
CA MET A 2 -58.37 -42.03 11.17
C MET A 2 -56.84 -41.97 11.04
N ASN A 3 -56.23 -43.08 10.65
CA ASN A 3 -54.83 -43.18 10.27
C ASN A 3 -54.66 -42.71 8.82
N ARG A 4 -54.13 -41.50 8.60
CA ARG A 4 -53.78 -40.99 7.26
C ARG A 4 -52.41 -41.54 6.86
N ALA A 5 -52.38 -42.41 5.85
CA ALA A 5 -51.14 -42.83 5.21
C ALA A 5 -50.55 -41.65 4.40
N ILE A 6 -49.30 -41.29 4.70
CA ILE A 6 -48.56 -40.27 3.94
C ILE A 6 -48.08 -40.93 2.64
N PRO A 7 -48.43 -40.41 1.45
CA PRO A 7 -47.93 -40.95 0.20
C PRO A 7 -46.40 -40.78 0.14
N ALA A 8 -45.67 -41.88 -0.02
CA ALA A 8 -44.25 -41.84 -0.30
C ALA A 8 -44.04 -41.33 -1.74
N SER A 9 -43.54 -40.11 -1.87
CA SER A 9 -43.12 -39.54 -3.15
C SER A 9 -42.00 -40.39 -3.74
N ALA A 10 -42.22 -40.93 -4.95
CA ALA A 10 -41.21 -41.68 -5.67
C ALA A 10 -40.02 -40.76 -6.01
N GLN A 11 -38.83 -41.13 -5.55
CA GLN A 11 -37.59 -40.44 -5.90
C GLN A 11 -37.31 -40.68 -7.39
N SER A 12 -37.55 -39.66 -8.21
CA SER A 12 -37.05 -39.59 -9.58
C SER A 12 -35.53 -39.52 -9.52
N GLY A 13 -34.84 -40.60 -9.91
CA GLY A 13 -33.38 -40.68 -9.89
C GLY A 13 -32.73 -39.60 -10.77
N ALA A 14 -31.57 -39.12 -10.35
CA ALA A 14 -30.81 -38.12 -11.09
C ALA A 14 -30.43 -38.66 -12.47
N GLY A 15 -30.92 -38.04 -13.54
CA GLY A 15 -30.53 -38.40 -14.90
C GLY A 15 -29.07 -38.04 -15.15
N LEU A 16 -28.37 -38.78 -16.03
CA LEU A 16 -26.97 -38.50 -16.37
C LEU A 16 -26.78 -37.06 -16.92
N ILE A 17 -27.81 -36.52 -17.58
CA ILE A 17 -27.85 -35.13 -18.05
C ILE A 17 -27.96 -34.10 -16.92
N GLU A 18 -28.65 -34.43 -15.82
CA GLU A 18 -28.81 -33.54 -14.67
C GLU A 18 -27.49 -33.37 -13.92
N VAL A 19 -26.72 -34.46 -13.77
CA VAL A 19 -25.38 -34.42 -13.17
C VAL A 19 -24.42 -33.61 -14.06
N LEU A 20 -24.47 -33.78 -15.39
CA LEU A 20 -23.64 -33.00 -16.32
C LEU A 20 -23.94 -31.50 -16.24
N VAL A 21 -25.21 -31.12 -16.18
CA VAL A 21 -25.61 -29.71 -16.02
C VAL A 21 -25.18 -29.17 -14.65
N ALA A 22 -25.33 -29.95 -13.57
CA ALA A 22 -24.88 -29.54 -12.24
C ALA A 22 -23.36 -29.30 -12.18
N VAL A 23 -22.56 -30.20 -12.74
CA VAL A 23 -21.09 -30.05 -12.81
C VAL A 23 -20.71 -28.85 -13.69
N LEU A 24 -21.40 -28.63 -14.81
CA LEU A 24 -21.17 -27.46 -15.67
C LEU A 24 -21.39 -26.15 -14.89
N VAL A 25 -22.54 -26.01 -14.22
CA VAL A 25 -22.85 -24.81 -13.43
C VAL A 25 -21.84 -24.61 -12.30
N LEU A 26 -21.49 -25.68 -11.59
CA LEU A 26 -20.52 -25.66 -10.49
C LEU A 26 -19.11 -25.31 -10.98
N SER A 27 -18.70 -25.76 -12.18
CA SER A 27 -17.42 -25.39 -12.77
C SER A 27 -17.34 -23.89 -13.07
N ILE A 28 -18.40 -23.29 -13.63
CA ILE A 28 -18.49 -21.86 -13.90
C ILE A 28 -18.46 -21.06 -12.59
N ALA A 29 -19.18 -21.52 -11.57
CA ALA A 29 -19.20 -20.90 -10.25
C ALA A 29 -17.80 -20.86 -9.62
N PHE A 30 -17.04 -21.96 -9.68
CA PHE A 30 -15.68 -21.99 -9.15
C PHE A 30 -14.71 -21.08 -9.90
N LEU A 31 -14.82 -20.97 -11.24
CA LEU A 31 -14.04 -20.00 -12.01
C LEU A 31 -14.33 -18.56 -11.59
N GLY A 32 -15.61 -18.24 -11.34
CA GLY A 32 -16.00 -16.93 -10.81
C GLY A 32 -15.39 -16.63 -9.45
N ILE A 33 -15.44 -17.58 -8.52
CA ILE A 33 -14.86 -17.44 -7.18
C ILE A 33 -13.33 -17.30 -7.24
N ALA A 34 -12.66 -18.07 -8.10
CA ALA A 34 -11.22 -17.98 -8.28
C ALA A 34 -10.79 -16.59 -8.79
N ALA A 35 -11.53 -16.01 -9.75
CA ALA A 35 -11.27 -14.67 -10.24
C ALA A 35 -11.44 -13.61 -9.13
N LEU A 36 -12.50 -13.71 -8.32
CA LEU A 36 -12.73 -12.81 -7.19
C LEU A 36 -11.64 -12.94 -6.11
N GLN A 37 -11.17 -14.16 -5.82
CA GLN A 37 -10.07 -14.38 -4.89
C GLN A 37 -8.77 -13.75 -5.39
N ALA A 38 -8.44 -13.92 -6.66
CA ALA A 38 -7.25 -13.31 -7.26
C ALA A 38 -7.33 -11.77 -7.21
N MET A 39 -8.49 -11.20 -7.51
CA MET A 39 -8.72 -9.76 -7.41
C MET A 39 -8.60 -9.26 -5.96
N SER A 40 -9.19 -9.98 -5.00
CA SER A 40 -9.09 -9.67 -3.58
C SER A 40 -7.64 -9.67 -3.08
N LEU A 41 -6.83 -10.65 -3.49
CA LEU A 41 -5.41 -10.69 -3.12
C LEU A 41 -4.64 -9.49 -3.70
N SER A 42 -4.92 -9.16 -4.96
CA SER A 42 -4.32 -8.02 -5.65
C SER A 42 -4.63 -6.68 -4.95
N THR A 43 -5.89 -6.46 -4.59
CA THR A 43 -6.33 -5.23 -3.92
C THR A 43 -5.80 -5.15 -2.48
N ASN A 44 -5.73 -6.27 -1.76
CA ASN A 44 -5.13 -6.32 -0.43
C ASN A 44 -3.64 -5.95 -0.45
N ASN A 45 -2.88 -6.44 -1.44
CA ASN A 45 -1.47 -6.09 -1.59
C ASN A 45 -1.27 -4.59 -1.83
N SER A 46 -2.09 -3.97 -2.69
CA SER A 46 -2.07 -2.51 -2.92
C SER A 46 -2.41 -1.74 -1.64
N ALA A 47 -3.45 -2.15 -0.92
CA ALA A 47 -3.85 -1.52 0.34
C ALA A 47 -2.75 -1.62 1.42
N MET A 48 -2.07 -2.76 1.49
CA MET A 48 -0.93 -2.95 2.38
C MET A 48 0.22 -2.00 2.02
N ALA A 49 0.60 -1.90 0.74
CA ALA A 49 1.65 -0.98 0.29
C ALA A 49 1.32 0.48 0.66
N ARG A 50 0.07 0.93 0.44
CA ARG A 50 -0.38 2.28 0.85
C ARG A 50 -0.30 2.50 2.36
N SER A 51 -0.60 1.47 3.14
CA SER A 51 -0.48 1.51 4.60
C SER A 51 0.99 1.65 5.02
N MET A 52 1.89 0.88 4.41
CA MET A 52 3.34 0.98 4.68
C MET A 52 3.90 2.36 4.31
N VAL A 53 3.47 2.94 3.18
CA VAL A 53 3.84 4.32 2.82
C VAL A 53 3.39 5.33 3.86
N THR A 54 2.17 5.17 4.38
CA THR A 54 1.63 6.06 5.41
C THR A 54 2.47 5.97 6.68
N VAL A 55 2.78 4.76 7.14
CA VAL A 55 3.66 4.52 8.29
C VAL A 55 5.05 5.14 8.06
N ALA A 56 5.66 4.92 6.90
CA ALA A 56 6.96 5.49 6.56
C ALA A 56 6.93 7.03 6.45
N SER A 57 5.81 7.61 6.02
CA SER A 57 5.65 9.08 5.99
C SER A 57 5.62 9.66 7.41
N TYR A 58 4.96 8.98 8.34
CA TYR A 58 4.94 9.39 9.74
C TYR A 58 6.27 9.13 10.45
N SER A 59 7.00 8.06 10.13
CA SER A 59 8.30 7.78 10.76
C SER A 59 9.31 8.90 10.50
N ILE A 60 9.40 9.40 9.27
CA ILE A 60 10.28 10.53 8.95
C ILE A 60 9.77 11.85 9.53
N LEU A 61 8.45 12.05 9.61
CA LEU A 61 7.86 13.22 10.28
C LEU A 61 8.25 13.27 11.75
N ASP A 62 8.20 12.15 12.46
CA ASP A 62 8.58 12.10 13.87
C ASP A 62 10.08 12.29 14.07
N ALA A 63 10.90 11.80 13.13
CA ALA A 63 12.35 12.06 13.12
C ALA A 63 12.66 13.56 12.92
N MET A 64 11.94 14.23 12.01
CA MET A 64 12.03 15.67 11.80
C MET A 64 11.51 16.50 12.98
N ARG A 65 10.48 16.04 13.69
CA ARG A 65 10.02 16.69 14.94
C ARG A 65 11.07 16.63 16.04
N ALA A 66 11.79 15.51 16.13
CA ALA A 66 12.90 15.39 17.07
C ALA A 66 14.09 16.30 16.69
N ASP A 67 14.24 16.65 15.41
CA ASP A 67 15.27 17.53 14.86
C ASP A 67 14.69 18.79 14.19
N LEU A 68 13.79 19.46 14.93
CA LEU A 68 13.02 20.59 14.44
C LEU A 68 13.90 21.74 13.91
N SER A 69 15.07 21.95 14.52
CA SER A 69 16.02 22.98 14.10
C SER A 69 16.54 22.74 12.67
N ASN A 70 16.90 21.51 12.32
CA ASN A 70 17.33 21.22 10.95
C ASN A 70 16.14 21.18 9.99
N ALA A 71 14.98 20.66 10.42
CA ALA A 71 13.77 20.64 9.60
C ALA A 71 13.28 22.04 9.21
N ALA A 72 13.31 23.00 10.14
CA ALA A 72 12.97 24.40 9.87
C ALA A 72 14.01 25.10 8.97
N ASN A 73 15.25 24.62 8.91
CA ASN A 73 16.31 25.15 8.07
C ASN A 73 16.53 24.35 6.77
N HIS A 74 15.49 23.65 6.28
CA HIS A 74 15.54 22.88 5.03
C HIS A 74 16.57 21.72 5.02
N GLY A 75 17.02 21.26 6.19
CA GLY A 75 18.04 20.20 6.31
C GLY A 75 17.56 18.81 5.87
N TYR A 76 16.25 18.62 5.72
CA TYR A 76 15.62 17.38 5.24
C TYR A 76 15.12 17.49 3.80
N ASP A 77 15.19 18.69 3.19
CA ASP A 77 14.65 18.94 1.87
C ASP A 77 15.44 18.18 0.80
N GLY A 78 14.70 17.52 -0.09
CA GLY A 78 15.28 16.77 -1.18
C GLY A 78 14.58 15.45 -1.44
N ALA A 79 15.23 14.63 -2.25
CA ALA A 79 14.71 13.32 -2.65
C ALA A 79 15.69 12.21 -2.31
N VAL A 80 15.14 11.09 -1.86
CA VAL A 80 15.84 9.81 -1.70
C VAL A 80 15.23 8.78 -2.64
N THR A 81 16.05 7.88 -3.16
CA THR A 81 15.63 6.78 -4.03
C THR A 81 16.04 5.46 -3.38
N ALA A 82 15.07 4.54 -3.23
CA ALA A 82 15.22 3.33 -2.43
C ALA A 82 16.30 2.34 -2.90
N ASN A 83 16.78 2.46 -4.14
CA ASN A 83 17.85 1.61 -4.69
C ASN A 83 19.27 2.13 -4.40
N ALA A 84 19.42 3.38 -3.97
CA ALA A 84 20.72 4.00 -3.71
C ALA A 84 20.85 4.49 -2.27
N CYS A 85 19.75 4.99 -1.68
CA CYS A 85 19.70 5.53 -0.33
C CYS A 85 20.85 6.45 0.03
N ALA A 86 21.05 7.46 -0.82
CA ALA A 86 21.90 8.59 -0.53
C ALA A 86 21.06 9.74 0.05
N ALA A 87 21.57 10.40 1.09
CA ALA A 87 20.99 11.63 1.58
C ALA A 87 21.23 12.79 0.58
N PRO A 88 20.33 13.79 0.53
CA PRO A 88 20.53 15.01 -0.24
C PRO A 88 21.79 15.76 0.19
N ALA A 89 22.43 16.45 -0.76
CA ALA A 89 23.56 17.32 -0.46
C ALA A 89 23.13 18.51 0.41
N GLY A 90 23.94 18.86 1.41
CA GLY A 90 23.65 19.97 2.34
C GLY A 90 22.87 19.56 3.60
N ALA A 91 22.42 18.31 3.71
CA ALA A 91 21.85 17.78 4.94
C ALA A 91 22.89 17.70 6.07
N SER A 92 22.47 17.96 7.31
CA SER A 92 23.32 17.78 8.49
C SER A 92 23.68 16.29 8.71
N ALA A 93 24.68 16.00 9.54
CA ALA A 93 25.05 14.62 9.85
C ALA A 93 23.88 13.80 10.45
N LEU A 94 23.03 14.44 11.26
CA LEU A 94 21.85 13.81 11.83
C LEU A 94 20.75 13.61 10.77
N ALA A 95 20.41 14.65 10.01
CA ALA A 95 19.39 14.58 8.98
C ALA A 95 19.74 13.58 7.88
N SER A 96 21.02 13.53 7.47
CA SER A 96 21.50 12.54 6.49
C SER A 96 21.36 11.11 7.00
N ALA A 97 21.72 10.83 8.26
CA ALA A 97 21.55 9.51 8.85
C ALA A 97 20.07 9.08 8.90
N GLN A 98 19.18 9.99 9.30
CA GLN A 98 17.73 9.73 9.34
C GLN A 98 17.13 9.50 7.94
N LEU A 99 17.53 10.29 6.93
CA LEU A 99 17.08 10.12 5.55
C LEU A 99 17.57 8.81 4.93
N VAL A 100 18.79 8.39 5.22
CA VAL A 100 19.34 7.10 4.77
C VAL A 100 18.58 5.95 5.43
N GLN A 101 18.31 6.03 6.74
CA GLN A 101 17.51 5.02 7.45
C GLN A 101 16.09 4.93 6.86
N TRP A 102 15.41 6.07 6.72
CA TRP A 102 14.08 6.14 6.13
C TRP A 102 14.04 5.59 4.70
N CYS A 103 15.06 5.91 3.88
CA CYS A 103 15.17 5.33 2.55
C CYS A 103 15.32 3.80 2.59
N GLY A 104 16.09 3.26 3.53
CA GLY A 104 16.21 1.82 3.77
C GLY A 104 14.86 1.19 4.14
N GLU A 105 14.06 1.86 4.97
CA GLU A 105 12.70 1.43 5.32
C GLU A 105 11.79 1.38 4.08
N LEU A 106 11.84 2.41 3.21
CA LEU A 106 11.10 2.42 1.94
C LEU A 106 11.53 1.26 1.03
N GLY A 107 12.83 0.98 0.94
CA GLY A 107 13.36 -0.12 0.12
C GLY A 107 12.94 -1.51 0.61
N GLN A 108 12.93 -1.72 1.94
CA GLN A 108 12.53 -2.99 2.53
C GLN A 108 11.03 -3.26 2.44
N THR A 109 10.20 -2.21 2.53
CA THR A 109 8.74 -2.35 2.64
C THR A 109 8.00 -2.19 1.32
N LEU A 110 8.53 -1.37 0.41
CA LEU A 110 7.91 -1.03 -0.89
C LEU A 110 8.74 -1.49 -2.09
N GLY A 111 9.94 -2.02 -1.83
CA GLY A 111 10.88 -2.50 -2.84
C GLY A 111 11.97 -1.47 -3.17
N ALA A 112 13.21 -1.94 -3.17
CA ALA A 112 14.41 -1.19 -3.55
C ALA A 112 14.48 -1.01 -5.08
N SER A 113 13.69 -0.06 -5.60
CA SER A 113 13.59 0.26 -7.02
C SER A 113 13.82 1.76 -7.25
N ALA A 114 14.24 2.12 -8.46
CA ALA A 114 14.35 3.51 -8.89
C ALA A 114 12.98 4.23 -8.95
N ASN A 115 11.88 3.49 -8.99
CA ASN A 115 10.52 4.05 -8.95
C ASN A 115 10.03 4.34 -7.53
N THR A 116 10.71 3.79 -6.51
CA THR A 116 10.40 4.02 -5.10
C THR A 116 11.22 5.19 -4.59
N THR A 117 10.58 6.34 -4.41
CA THR A 117 11.24 7.59 -4.02
C THR A 117 10.51 8.25 -2.87
N GLY A 118 11.25 8.84 -1.95
CA GLY A 118 10.74 9.74 -0.93
C GLY A 118 11.20 11.16 -1.21
N THR A 119 10.31 12.14 -1.16
CA THR A 119 10.64 13.56 -1.36
C THR A 119 10.07 14.37 -0.22
N ILE A 120 10.88 15.25 0.36
CA ILE A 120 10.51 16.12 1.47
C ILE A 120 10.72 17.56 1.02
N LEU A 121 9.72 18.39 1.29
CA LEU A 121 9.74 19.83 1.03
C LEU A 121 9.16 20.52 2.25
N CYS A 122 10.01 21.17 3.04
CA CYS A 122 9.61 21.97 4.18
C CYS A 122 9.56 23.46 3.81
N ASN A 123 8.49 24.13 4.21
CA ASN A 123 8.37 25.58 4.14
C ASN A 123 8.33 26.12 5.58
N ALA A 124 9.35 26.87 5.97
CA ALA A 124 9.42 27.56 7.24
C ALA A 124 9.58 29.07 7.00
N ALA A 125 8.85 29.89 7.76
CA ALA A 125 9.10 31.32 7.74
C ALA A 125 10.42 31.61 8.49
N ALA A 126 11.29 32.41 7.89
CA ALA A 126 12.57 32.78 8.50
C ALA A 126 12.36 33.33 9.93
N GLY A 127 13.05 32.75 10.91
CA GLY A 127 12.95 33.14 12.33
C GLY A 127 11.81 32.48 13.12
N THR A 128 11.13 31.47 12.56
CA THR A 128 10.11 30.69 13.29
C THR A 128 10.60 29.28 13.59
N THR A 129 10.14 28.71 14.70
CA THR A 129 10.39 27.31 15.08
C THR A 129 9.32 26.37 14.52
N THR A 130 8.63 26.76 13.46
CA THR A 130 7.49 26.00 12.92
C THR A 130 7.69 25.81 11.43
N ALA A 131 7.60 24.56 10.98
CA ALA A 131 7.81 24.20 9.59
C ALA A 131 6.60 23.43 9.05
N TYR A 132 6.11 23.83 7.88
CA TYR A 132 5.09 23.09 7.15
C TYR A 132 5.77 22.19 6.12
N CYS A 133 5.75 20.88 6.34
CA CYS A 133 6.44 19.92 5.50
C CYS A 133 5.47 19.08 4.67
N ILE A 134 5.82 18.87 3.42
CA ILE A 134 5.13 18.02 2.47
C ILE A 134 6.05 16.82 2.17
N ILE A 135 5.58 15.64 2.51
CA ILE A 135 6.26 14.38 2.26
C ILE A 135 5.53 13.69 1.13
N THR A 136 6.23 13.43 0.03
CA THR A 136 5.71 12.70 -1.12
C THR A 136 6.47 11.39 -1.24
N VAL A 137 5.77 10.28 -1.09
CA VAL A 137 6.31 8.95 -1.34
C VAL A 137 5.71 8.41 -2.63
N GLN A 138 6.58 8.01 -3.55
CA GLN A 138 6.22 7.30 -4.77
C GLN A 138 6.67 5.84 -4.66
N PHE A 139 5.88 4.91 -5.18
CA PHE A 139 6.22 3.48 -5.22
C PHE A 139 5.57 2.78 -6.43
N ASP A 140 6.04 1.57 -6.72
CA ASP A 140 5.51 0.72 -7.78
C ASP A 140 4.35 -0.15 -7.25
N ASP A 141 3.14 0.13 -7.72
CA ASP A 141 1.92 -0.62 -7.40
C ASP A 141 1.36 -1.35 -8.63
N SER A 142 2.21 -1.69 -9.60
CA SER A 142 1.80 -2.42 -10.82
C SER A 142 1.19 -3.79 -10.51
N ARG A 143 1.53 -4.37 -9.34
CA ARG A 143 0.99 -5.65 -8.85
C ARG A 143 -0.48 -5.60 -8.49
N ALA A 144 -1.08 -4.41 -8.33
CA ALA A 144 -2.50 -4.24 -8.05
C ALA A 144 -3.41 -4.60 -9.25
N GLY A 145 -2.84 -4.78 -10.45
CA GLY A 145 -3.60 -5.09 -11.66
C GLY A 145 -4.38 -3.86 -12.15
N VAL A 146 -5.69 -4.00 -12.34
CA VAL A 146 -6.55 -2.91 -12.85
C VAL A 146 -6.54 -1.74 -11.85
N GLY A 147 -6.03 -0.58 -12.28
CA GLY A 147 -5.88 0.61 -11.45
C GLY A 147 -4.53 0.74 -10.72
N GLY A 148 -3.65 -0.27 -10.85
CA GLY A 148 -2.26 -0.17 -10.43
C GLY A 148 -1.45 0.75 -11.35
N THR A 149 -0.47 1.46 -10.79
CA THR A 149 0.54 2.15 -11.59
C THR A 149 1.92 1.91 -11.00
N ASN A 150 2.94 1.91 -11.85
CA ASN A 150 4.34 1.83 -11.45
C ASN A 150 4.86 3.12 -10.78
N LYS A 151 4.00 4.14 -10.62
CA LYS A 151 4.31 5.43 -9.99
C LYS A 151 3.16 5.93 -9.12
N GLN A 152 2.61 5.09 -8.23
CA GLN A 152 1.62 5.55 -7.25
C GLN A 152 2.28 6.58 -6.32
N LYS A 153 1.54 7.64 -5.97
CA LYS A 153 2.03 8.69 -5.07
C LYS A 153 1.08 8.88 -3.91
N ILE A 154 1.65 8.99 -2.72
CA ILE A 154 0.95 9.42 -1.51
C ILE A 154 1.66 10.67 -1.00
N VAL A 155 0.86 11.71 -0.75
CA VAL A 155 1.33 12.99 -0.24
C VAL A 155 0.78 13.16 1.17
N THR A 156 1.69 13.34 2.12
CA THR A 156 1.39 13.60 3.52
C THR A 156 1.84 15.01 3.85
N GLN A 157 0.98 15.79 4.47
CA GLN A 157 1.27 17.17 4.87
C GLN A 157 1.20 17.26 6.39
N ALA A 158 2.19 17.91 6.99
CA ALA A 158 2.20 18.12 8.43
C ALA A 158 2.87 19.44 8.82
N MET A 159 2.42 19.98 9.93
CA MET A 159 3.10 21.04 10.67
C MET A 159 3.98 20.37 11.73
N LEU A 160 5.26 20.76 11.76
CA LEU A 160 6.25 20.30 12.74
C LEU A 160 6.26 21.19 13.98
#